data_AF-A0A2K6GTK6-F1
#
_entry.id   AF-A0A2K6GTK6-F1
#
_cell.length_a   1.000
_cell.length_b   1.000
_cell.length_c   1.000
_cell.angle_alpha   90.00
_cell.angle_beta   90.00
_cell.angle_gamma   90.00
#
_symmetry.space_group_name_H-M   'P 1'
#
loop_
_entity.id
_entity.type
_entity.pdbx_description
1 polymer ?
#
loop_
_entity_poly.entity_id
_entity_poly.type
_entity_poly.pdbx_seq_one_letter_code
_entity_poly.pdbx_strand_id
1 'polypeptide(L)'
;MAFLQTNKDLISTGTKEFNALLKQQVFNDLLVSEEAMVTVVDDWINFYINYYRQQVTGEQEERDRALQQLQQELNTLANNFLGKYRAFLKSQEHQNHPPSF
;
A
#
# COMPACT_ATOMS: atom_id res chain seq x y z
N MET A 1 -13.34 25.31 4.55
CA MET A 1 -12.36 25.64 3.48
C MET A 1 -12.42 24.55 2.41
N ALA A 2 -12.22 24.94 1.15
CA ALA A 2 -12.27 24.03 0.02
C ALA A 2 -10.92 23.31 -0.12
N PHE A 3 -10.95 21.99 -0.27
CA PHE A 3 -9.74 21.18 -0.39
C PHE A 3 -8.93 21.62 -1.61
N LEU A 4 -7.70 22.09 -1.39
CA LEU A 4 -6.81 22.60 -2.45
C LEU A 4 -6.66 21.56 -3.57
N GLN A 5 -6.85 21.99 -4.81
CA GLN A 5 -6.74 21.10 -5.97
C GLN A 5 -5.36 20.42 -6.03
N THR A 6 -4.29 21.17 -5.71
CA THR A 6 -2.92 20.66 -5.60
C THR A 6 -2.81 19.44 -4.66
N ASN A 7 -3.51 19.46 -3.52
CA ASN A 7 -3.47 18.34 -2.59
C ASN A 7 -4.25 17.12 -3.12
N LYS A 8 -5.30 17.33 -3.94
CA LYS A 8 -6.03 16.21 -4.60
C LYS A 8 -5.16 15.56 -5.67
N ASP A 9 -4.47 16.37 -6.47
CA ASP A 9 -3.60 15.89 -7.53
C ASP A 9 -2.41 15.10 -6.95
N LEU A 10 -1.88 15.57 -5.82
CA LEU A 10 -0.86 14.87 -5.03
C LEU A 10 -1.36 13.51 -4.54
N ILE A 11 -2.55 13.45 -3.93
CA ILE A 11 -3.14 12.18 -3.48
C ILE A 11 -3.34 11.23 -4.67
N SER A 12 -3.89 11.72 -5.78
CA SER A 12 -4.10 10.91 -6.99
C SER A 12 -2.79 10.32 -7.53
N THR A 13 -1.73 11.13 -7.53
CA THR A 13 -0.38 10.72 -7.96
C THR A 13 0.18 9.66 -7.02
N GLY A 14 0.19 9.92 -5.70
CA GLY A 14 0.71 8.98 -4.71
C GLY A 14 -0.01 7.63 -4.72
N THR A 15 -1.35 7.64 -4.84
CA THR A 15 -2.15 6.40 -4.96
C THR A 15 -1.82 5.64 -6.24
N LYS A 16 -1.61 6.33 -7.37
CA LYS A 16 -1.26 5.70 -8.65
C LYS A 16 0.12 5.05 -8.63
N GLU A 17 1.12 5.77 -8.09
CA GLU A 17 2.49 5.29 -7.95
C GLU A 17 2.56 4.08 -7.01
N PHE A 18 1.90 4.16 -5.86
CA PHE A 18 1.85 3.06 -4.90
C PHE A 18 1.16 1.82 -5.49
N ASN A 19 0.05 1.98 -6.19
CA ASN A 19 -0.60 0.86 -6.89
C ASN A 19 0.30 0.25 -7.96
N ALA A 20 1.10 1.06 -8.68
CA ALA A 20 2.07 0.56 -9.64
C ALA A 20 3.18 -0.25 -8.94
N LEU A 21 3.71 0.23 -7.82
CA LEU A 21 4.68 -0.49 -6.98
C LEU A 21 4.15 -1.85 -6.52
N LEU A 22 2.91 -1.89 -6.02
CA LEU A 22 2.28 -3.15 -5.59
C LEU A 22 2.10 -4.14 -6.75
N LYS A 23 1.75 -3.65 -7.95
CA LYS A 23 1.59 -4.49 -9.15
C LYS A 23 2.90 -5.04 -9.70
N GLN A 24 4.03 -4.40 -9.39
CA GLN A 24 5.35 -4.90 -9.77
C GLN A 24 5.81 -6.07 -8.91
N GLN A 25 5.17 -6.34 -7.78
CA GLN A 25 5.51 -7.48 -6.92
C GLN A 25 5.06 -8.77 -7.61
N VAL A 26 6.01 -9.49 -8.20
CA VAL A 26 5.77 -10.79 -8.84
C VAL A 26 5.94 -11.87 -7.78
N PHE A 27 4.87 -12.62 -7.51
CA PHE A 27 4.82 -13.65 -6.45
C PHE A 27 5.61 -14.92 -6.74
N ASN A 28 6.24 -15.05 -7.91
CA ASN A 28 6.80 -16.30 -8.39
C ASN A 28 8.05 -16.78 -7.60
N ASP A 29 8.84 -15.85 -7.05
CA ASP A 29 10.10 -16.17 -6.34
C ASP A 29 10.11 -15.63 -4.88
N LEU A 30 8.98 -15.14 -4.39
CA LEU A 30 8.92 -14.48 -3.08
C LEU A 30 8.94 -15.53 -1.95
N LEU A 31 10.15 -15.79 -1.43
CA LEU A 31 10.45 -16.58 -0.23
C LEU A 31 10.05 -15.89 1.09
N VAL A 32 9.27 -14.82 1.02
CA VAL A 32 9.01 -13.93 2.16
C VAL A 32 7.75 -14.39 2.87
N SER A 33 7.78 -14.52 4.20
CA SER A 33 6.59 -14.85 4.97
C SER A 33 5.51 -13.77 4.83
N GLU A 34 4.25 -14.11 5.14
CA GLU A 34 3.18 -13.11 5.19
C GLU A 34 3.55 -11.93 6.11
N GLU A 35 4.07 -12.22 7.30
CA GLU A 35 4.48 -11.21 8.28
C GLU A 35 5.54 -10.25 7.72
N ALA A 36 6.57 -10.78 7.07
CA ALA A 36 7.62 -9.94 6.49
C ALA A 36 7.09 -9.09 5.32
N MET A 37 6.14 -9.60 4.53
CA MET A 37 5.48 -8.79 3.50
C MET A 37 4.62 -7.67 4.09
N VAL A 38 3.92 -7.93 5.20
CA VAL A 38 3.19 -6.87 5.94
C VAL A 38 4.16 -5.76 6.36
N THR A 39 5.29 -6.11 6.96
CA THR A 39 6.32 -5.13 7.35
C THR A 39 6.81 -4.31 6.16
N VAL A 40 7.11 -4.94 5.03
CA VAL A 40 7.56 -4.24 3.81
C VAL A 40 6.50 -3.24 3.31
N VAL A 41 5.23 -3.65 3.30
CA VAL A 41 4.13 -2.79 2.85
C VAL A 41 3.91 -1.62 3.82
N ASP A 42 4.00 -1.85 5.13
CA ASP A 42 3.92 -0.80 6.16
C ASP A 42 5.07 0.21 6.02
N ASP A 43 6.29 -0.26 5.76
CA ASP A 43 7.45 0.59 5.51
C ASP A 43 7.26 1.46 4.25
N TRP A 44 6.68 0.91 3.18
CA TRP A 44 6.35 1.69 2.00
C TRP A 44 5.28 2.75 2.27
N ILE A 45 4.22 2.43 3.03
CA ILE A 45 3.22 3.42 3.41
C ILE A 45 3.87 4.55 4.20
N ASN A 46 4.70 4.22 5.20
CA ASN A 46 5.42 5.22 5.99
C ASN A 46 6.35 6.08 5.12
N PHE A 47 7.04 5.48 4.16
CA PHE A 47 7.87 6.20 3.19
C PHE A 47 7.05 7.21 2.38
N TYR A 48 5.92 6.79 1.80
CA TYR A 48 5.04 7.67 1.02
C TYR A 48 4.49 8.81 1.87
N ILE A 49 4.01 8.52 3.09
CA ILE A 49 3.49 9.56 4.00
C ILE A 49 4.57 10.57 4.36
N ASN A 50 5.79 10.11 4.67
CA ASN A 50 6.89 11.01 5.00
C ASN A 50 7.34 11.85 3.79
N TYR A 51 7.38 11.25 2.60
CA TYR A 51 7.71 11.95 1.35
C TYR A 51 6.70 13.04 1.03
N TYR A 52 5.41 12.72 1.10
CA TYR A 52 4.34 13.66 0.75
C TYR A 52 4.09 14.71 1.85
N ARG A 53 4.39 14.44 3.13
CA ARG A 53 4.29 15.43 4.22
C ARG A 53 5.00 16.75 3.92
N GLN A 54 6.12 16.69 3.21
CA GLN A 54 6.89 17.87 2.82
C GLN A 54 6.31 18.61 1.59
N GLN A 55 5.43 17.97 0.83
CA GLN A 55 4.88 18.49 -0.43
C GLN A 55 3.44 19.00 -0.31
N VAL A 56 2.68 18.53 0.70
CA VAL A 56 1.31 19.01 0.94
C VAL A 56 1.34 20.48 1.33
N THR A 57 0.44 21.26 0.73
CA THR A 57 0.34 22.72 0.90
C THR A 57 -0.93 23.09 1.65
N GLY A 58 -1.03 24.35 2.10
CA GLY A 58 -2.19 24.87 2.84
C GLY A 58 -1.97 24.95 4.35
N GLU A 59 -3.05 25.24 5.07
CA GLU A 59 -3.02 25.34 6.53
C GLU A 59 -2.78 23.97 7.19
N GLN A 60 -2.36 23.96 8.45
CA GLN A 60 -2.06 22.73 9.18
C GLN A 60 -3.22 21.72 9.13
N GLU A 61 -4.45 22.18 9.30
CA GLU A 61 -5.64 21.33 9.23
C GLU A 61 -5.84 20.70 7.85
N GLU A 62 -5.58 21.46 6.78
CA GLU A 62 -5.68 20.96 5.41
C GLU A 62 -4.57 19.95 5.10
N ARG A 63 -3.36 20.23 5.60
CA ARG A 63 -2.23 19.32 5.45
C ARG A 63 -2.48 17.99 6.14
N ASP A 64 -2.98 18.04 7.37
CA ASP A 64 -3.29 16.85 8.16
C ASP A 64 -4.42 16.04 7.51
N ARG A 65 -5.49 16.69 7.03
CA ARG A 65 -6.56 16.01 6.29
C ARG A 65 -6.06 15.35 5.00
N ALA A 66 -5.22 16.03 4.22
CA ALA A 66 -4.69 15.46 2.99
C ALA A 66 -3.77 14.25 3.24
N LEU A 67 -2.94 14.31 4.28
CA LEU A 67 -2.09 13.17 4.67
C LEU A 67 -2.91 12.00 5.21
N GLN A 68 -3.95 12.26 6.01
CA GLN A 68 -4.88 11.22 6.46
C GLN A 68 -5.58 10.54 5.29
N GLN A 69 -6.06 11.33 4.33
CA GLN A 69 -6.73 10.79 3.14
C GLN A 69 -5.76 9.97 2.28
N LEU A 70 -4.53 10.45 2.06
CA LEU A 70 -3.50 9.67 1.39
C LEU A 70 -3.26 8.35 2.12
N GLN A 71 -3.05 8.38 3.44
CA GLN A 71 -2.81 7.19 4.24
C GLN A 71 -3.96 6.17 4.14
N GLN A 72 -5.20 6.63 4.11
CA GLN A 72 -6.37 5.77 3.97
C GLN A 72 -6.42 5.07 2.60
N GLU A 73 -6.13 5.80 1.52
CA GLU A 73 -6.08 5.23 0.16
C GLU A 73 -4.95 4.20 0.03
N LEU A 74 -3.76 4.51 0.54
CA LEU A 74 -2.62 3.58 0.53
C LEU A 74 -2.92 2.31 1.33
N ASN A 75 -3.49 2.43 2.53
CA ASN A 75 -3.94 1.29 3.33
C ASN A 75 -4.97 0.42 2.61
N THR A 76 -5.89 1.04 1.87
CA THR A 76 -6.90 0.31 1.10
C THR A 76 -6.26 -0.55 0.00
N LEU A 77 -5.31 0.04 -0.73
CA LEU A 77 -4.55 -0.68 -1.75
C LEU A 77 -3.67 -1.79 -1.16
N ALA A 78 -2.99 -1.50 -0.05
CA ALA A 78 -2.16 -2.44 0.70
C ALA A 78 -2.97 -3.66 1.17
N ASN A 79 -4.13 -3.45 1.79
CA ASN A 79 -4.99 -4.52 2.28
C ASN A 79 -5.47 -5.44 1.14
N ASN A 80 -5.82 -4.88 -0.01
CA ASN A 80 -6.19 -5.67 -1.19
C ASN A 80 -5.00 -6.51 -1.70
N PHE A 81 -3.81 -5.91 -1.74
CA PHE A 81 -2.59 -6.61 -2.13
C PHE A 81 -2.22 -7.74 -1.16
N LEU A 82 -2.18 -7.47 0.15
CA LEU A 82 -1.88 -8.46 1.19
C LEU A 82 -2.90 -9.60 1.21
N GLY A 83 -4.18 -9.30 0.95
CA GLY A 83 -5.21 -10.33 0.78
C GLY A 83 -4.91 -11.30 -0.36
N LYS A 84 -4.45 -10.79 -1.51
CA LYS A 84 -4.00 -11.62 -2.64
C LYS A 84 -2.73 -12.39 -2.32
N TYR A 85 -1.79 -11.77 -1.61
CA TYR A 85 -0.55 -12.41 -1.18
C TYR A 85 -0.81 -13.61 -0.25
N ARG A 86 -1.66 -13.42 0.76
CA ARG A 86 -2.10 -14.49 1.66
C ARG A 86 -2.76 -15.64 0.91
N ALA A 87 -3.61 -15.34 -0.07
CA ALA A 87 -4.25 -16.37 -0.89
C ALA A 87 -3.23 -17.16 -1.73
N PHE A 88 -2.21 -16.47 -2.27
CA PHE A 88 -1.11 -17.10 -2.99
C PHE A 88 -0.30 -18.05 -2.09
N LEU A 89 0.12 -17.60 -0.91
CA LEU A 89 0.86 -18.45 0.04
C LEU A 89 0.09 -19.72 0.40
N LYS A 90 -1.20 -19.60 0.70
CA LYS A 90 -2.06 -20.77 0.96
C LYS A 90 -2.12 -21.73 -0.23
N SER A 91 -2.17 -21.21 -1.47
CA SER A 91 -2.19 -22.06 -2.66
C SER A 91 -0.89 -22.86 -2.85
N GLN A 92 0.25 -22.29 -2.46
CA GLN A 92 1.55 -22.96 -2.49
C GLN A 92 1.64 -24.07 -1.43
N GLU A 93 1.12 -23.84 -0.22
CA GLU A 93 1.06 -24.87 0.83
C GLU A 93 0.29 -26.11 0.38
N HIS A 94 -0.87 -25.92 -0.29
CA HIS A 94 -1.68 -27.03 -0.81
C HIS A 94 -1.03 -27.79 -1.97
N GLN A 95 -0.19 -27.14 -2.77
CA GLN A 95 0.56 -27.82 -3.85
C GLN A 95 1.71 -28.67 -3.30
N ASN A 96 2.38 -28.22 -2.23
CA ASN A 96 3.48 -28.95 -1.61
C ASN A 96 3.02 -30.11 -0.70
N HIS A 97 1.78 -30.09 -0.21
CA HIS A 97 1.17 -31.17 0.56
C HIS A 97 -0.20 -31.59 -0.02
N PRO A 98 -0.25 -32.50 -0.99
CA PRO A 98 -1.53 -33.04 -1.45
C PRO A 98 -2.22 -33.81 -0.31
N PRO A 99 -3.56 -33.72 -0.19
CA PRO A 99 -4.29 -34.51 0.79
C PRO A 99 -4.06 -35.99 0.50
N SER A 100 -3.52 -36.71 1.49
CA SER A 100 -3.40 -38.16 1.43
C SER A 100 -4.81 -38.75 1.58
N PHE A 101 -5.35 -39.32 0.50
CA PHE A 101 -6.57 -40.11 0.51
C PHE A 101 -6.29 -41.55 0.97
#